data_AF-A0A090APB5-F1
#
_entry.id   AF-A0A090APB5-F1
#
_cell.length_a   1.000
_cell.length_b   1.000
_cell.length_c   1.000
_cell.angle_alpha   90.00
_cell.angle_beta   90.00
_cell.angle_gamma   90.00
#
_symmetry.space_group_name_H-M   'P 1'
#
loop_
_entity.id
_entity.type
_entity.pdbx_description
1 polymer ?
#
loop_
_entity_poly.entity_id
_entity_poly.type
_entity_poly.pdbx_seq_one_letter_code
_entity_poly.pdbx_strand_id
1 'polypeptide(L)' 'MVKTNRSTTKIDMEALKRDVEQYPDAYQYERAKRLGVSRRGIGYALKRLEISRKKNVLTSASGCRKTGTFFGADRGTPK' A
#
# COMPACT_ATOMS: atom_id res chain seq x y z
N MET A 1 6.35 -32.03 -14.36
CA MET A 1 7.23 -31.44 -13.32
C MET A 1 6.37 -30.78 -12.26
N VAL A 2 6.14 -31.47 -11.14
CA VAL A 2 5.39 -30.91 -10.00
C VAL A 2 6.41 -30.29 -9.03
N LYS A 3 6.40 -28.96 -8.93
CA LYS A 3 7.28 -28.22 -8.02
C LYS A 3 6.80 -28.46 -6.58
N THR A 4 7.53 -29.25 -5.81
CA THR A 4 7.25 -29.45 -4.38
C THR A 4 7.70 -28.23 -3.57
N ASN A 5 6.75 -27.60 -2.87
CA ASN A 5 6.87 -26.43 -2.01
C ASN A 5 7.58 -26.75 -0.67
N ARG A 6 8.87 -27.08 -0.71
CA ARG A 6 9.60 -27.55 0.49
C ARG A 6 9.98 -26.50 1.54
N SER A 7 9.39 -25.31 1.60
CA SER A 7 9.70 -24.38 2.72
C SER A 7 8.68 -23.26 2.93
N THR A 8 7.54 -23.52 3.61
CA THR A 8 6.79 -22.56 4.48
C THR A 8 5.46 -23.16 4.95
N THR A 9 5.42 -23.73 6.15
CA THR A 9 4.37 -24.65 6.65
C THR A 9 2.97 -24.05 6.90
N LYS A 10 2.63 -22.82 6.51
CA LYS A 10 1.27 -22.27 6.79
C LYS A 10 0.62 -21.39 5.71
N ILE A 11 1.27 -21.05 4.60
CA ILE A 11 0.73 -20.06 3.66
C ILE A 11 0.67 -20.64 2.25
N ASP A 12 -0.55 -20.78 1.74
CA ASP A 12 -0.80 -21.16 0.36
C ASP A 12 -0.58 -19.94 -0.55
N MET A 13 0.50 -19.99 -1.35
CA MET A 13 0.94 -18.87 -2.19
C MET A 13 0.00 -18.64 -3.38
N GLU A 14 -0.62 -19.69 -3.91
CA GLU A 14 -1.55 -19.59 -5.03
C GLU A 14 -2.87 -18.98 -4.57
N ALA A 15 -3.37 -19.39 -3.39
CA ALA A 15 -4.55 -18.77 -2.78
C ALA A 15 -4.32 -17.27 -2.48
N LEU A 16 -3.13 -16.90 -2.00
CA LEU A 16 -2.78 -15.51 -1.74
C LEU A 16 -2.73 -14.68 -3.03
N LYS A 17 -2.19 -15.20 -4.13
CA LYS A 17 -2.20 -14.51 -5.43
C LYS A 17 -3.61 -14.21 -5.92
N ARG A 18 -4.51 -15.21 -5.87
CA ARG A 18 -5.91 -15.04 -6.27
C ARG A 18 -6.63 -13.98 -5.43
N ASP A 19 -6.40 -13.96 -4.12
CA ASP A 19 -6.98 -12.94 -3.24
C ASP A 19 -6.38 -11.54 -3.48
N VAL A 20 -5.11 -11.44 -3.88
CA VAL A 20 -4.47 -10.17 -4.29
C VAL A 20 -5.07 -9.63 -5.58
N GLU A 21 -5.33 -10.48 -6.57
CA GLU A 21 -5.98 -10.08 -7.82
C GLU A 21 -7.42 -9.63 -7.59
N GLN A 22 -8.18 -10.38 -6.78
CA GLN A 22 -9.60 -10.12 -6.58
C GLN A 22 -9.88 -8.96 -5.62
N TYR A 23 -9.00 -8.75 -4.63
CA TYR A 23 -9.14 -7.68 -3.65
C TYR A 23 -7.82 -6.94 -3.49
N PRO A 24 -7.45 -6.09 -4.44
CA PRO A 24 -6.12 -5.52 -4.42
C PRO A 24 -5.94 -4.45 -3.34
N ASP A 25 -7.03 -3.86 -2.85
CA ASP A 25 -7.01 -2.83 -1.78
C ASP A 25 -7.31 -3.41 -0.38
N ALA A 26 -7.52 -4.73 -0.25
CA ALA A 26 -7.75 -5.36 1.04
C ALA A 26 -6.51 -5.34 1.93
N TYR A 27 -6.73 -5.05 3.21
CA TYR A 27 -5.68 -5.02 4.22
C TYR A 27 -5.21 -6.42 4.61
N GLN A 28 -3.95 -6.53 5.07
CA GLN A 28 -3.35 -7.81 5.46
C GLN A 28 -4.17 -8.60 6.50
N TYR A 29 -4.88 -7.91 7.41
CA TYR A 29 -5.71 -8.57 8.43
C TYR A 29 -6.99 -9.17 7.84
N GLU A 30 -7.57 -8.56 6.80
CA GLU A 30 -8.77 -9.06 6.12
C GLU A 30 -8.42 -10.33 5.33
N ARG A 31 -7.30 -10.28 4.60
CA ARG A 31 -6.76 -11.43 3.87
C ARG A 31 -6.46 -12.59 4.82
N ALA A 32 -5.89 -12.28 5.98
CA ALA A 32 -5.60 -13.25 7.05
C ALA A 32 -6.86 -13.92 7.57
N LYS A 33 -7.95 -13.16 7.74
CA LYS A 33 -9.25 -13.70 8.16
C LYS A 33 -9.86 -14.65 7.11
N ARG A 34 -9.71 -14.35 5.82
CA ARG A 34 -10.23 -15.18 4.72
C ARG A 34 -9.45 -16.49 4.57
N LEU A 35 -8.12 -16.41 4.63
CA LEU A 35 -7.22 -17.53 4.39
C LEU A 35 -6.87 -18.29 5.68
N GLY A 36 -7.35 -17.85 6.85
CA GLY A 36 -7.07 -18.49 8.15
C GLY A 36 -5.61 -18.38 8.61
N VAL A 37 -4.86 -17.42 8.08
CA VAL A 37 -3.41 -17.27 8.31
C VAL A 37 -3.11 -16.10 9.24
N SER A 38 -1.91 -16.09 9.82
CA SER A 38 -1.45 -14.93 10.58
C SER A 38 -1.19 -13.71 9.68
N ARG A 39 -1.53 -12.52 10.16
CA ARG A 39 -1.23 -11.23 9.49
C ARG A 39 0.25 -11.08 9.12
N ARG A 40 1.14 -11.45 10.05
CA ARG A 40 2.61 -11.42 9.83
C ARG A 40 3.02 -12.33 8.69
N GLY A 41 2.46 -13.54 8.63
CA GLY A 41 2.70 -14.49 7.56
C GLY A 41 2.39 -13.92 6.19
N ILE A 42 1.22 -13.28 6.04
CA ILE A 42 0.83 -12.64 4.78
C ILE A 42 1.82 -11.54 4.38
N GLY A 43 2.27 -10.72 5.34
CA GLY A 43 3.28 -9.70 5.07
C GLY A 43 4.60 -10.28 4.52
N TYR A 44 5.08 -11.39 5.08
CA TYR A 44 6.28 -12.07 4.56
C TYR A 44 6.03 -12.71 3.19
N ALA A 45 4.87 -13.29 2.96
CA ALA A 45 4.51 -13.88 1.67
C ALA A 45 4.42 -12.84 0.55
N LEU A 46 3.80 -11.68 0.81
CA LEU A 46 3.75 -10.56 -0.14
C LEU A 46 5.13 -10.05 -0.51
N LYS A 47 6.05 -9.95 0.47
CA LYS A 47 7.45 -9.56 0.21
C LYS A 47 8.17 -10.56 -0.69
N ARG A 48 7.94 -11.86 -0.51
CA ARG A 48 8.53 -12.91 -1.36
C ARG A 48 7.99 -12.89 -2.79
N LEU A 49 6.74 -12.48 -2.96
CA LEU A 49 6.11 -12.32 -4.27
C LEU A 49 6.43 -10.97 -4.92
N GLU A 50 7.19 -10.10 -4.26
CA GLU A 50 7.55 -8.74 -4.71
C GLU A 50 6.33 -7.88 -5.08
N ILE A 51 5.17 -8.17 -4.50
CA ILE A 51 3.93 -7.42 -4.75
C ILE A 51 3.97 -6.14 -3.91
N SER A 52 4.45 -5.06 -4.51
CA SER A 52 4.38 -3.72 -3.95
C SER A 52 3.30 -2.91 -4.68
N ARG A 53 2.19 -2.62 -4.00
CA ARG A 53 1.11 -1.77 -4.55
C ARG A 53 1.28 -0.33 -4.10
N LYS A 54 1.66 0.53 -5.04
CA LYS A 54 1.61 1.99 -4.88
C LYS A 54 0.18 2.46 -5.12
N LYS A 55 -0.40 3.18 -4.16
CA LYS A 55 -1.74 3.76 -4.30
C LYS A 55 -1.67 4.89 -5.33
N ASN A 56 -2.17 4.64 -6.54
CA ASN A 56 -2.44 5.71 -7.50
C ASN A 56 -3.74 6.39 -7.04
N VAL A 57 -3.64 7.28 -6.06
CA VAL A 57 -4.72 8.23 -5.81
C VAL A 57 -4.76 9.09 -7.06
N LEU A 58 -5.68 8.80 -7.98
CA LEU A 58 -6.11 9.82 -8.93
C LEU A 58 -6.77 10.87 -8.03
N THR A 59 -6.00 11.88 -7.65
CA THR A 59 -6.47 13.01 -6.87
C THR A 59 -7.69 13.54 -7.58
N SER A 60 -8.87 13.35 -6.99
CA SER A 60 -10.09 13.99 -7.45
C SER A 60 -9.77 15.49 -7.50
N ALA A 61 -9.79 16.05 -8.70
CA ALA A 61 -9.52 17.47 -8.94
C ALA A 61 -10.53 18.31 -8.15
N SER A 62 -10.15 18.64 -6.93
CA SER A 62 -10.77 19.63 -6.05
C SER A 62 -9.56 20.26 -5.35
N GLY A 63 -9.04 21.40 -5.83
CA GLY A 63 -9.75 22.66 -5.92
C GLY A 63 -9.26 23.52 -4.76
N CYS A 64 -8.41 24.49 -5.09
CA CYS A 64 -7.99 25.62 -4.26
C CYS A 64 -7.05 25.34 -3.05
N ARG A 65 -5.74 25.52 -3.27
CA ARG A 65 -4.88 26.19 -2.28
C ARG A 65 -4.30 27.44 -2.93
N LYS A 66 -5.07 28.54 -2.85
CA LYS A 66 -4.63 29.87 -3.26
C LYS A 66 -3.58 30.41 -2.26
N THR A 67 -2.44 30.79 -2.84
CA THR A 67 -1.56 31.92 -2.52
C THR A 67 -1.08 32.12 -1.07
N GLY A 68 0.23 32.03 -0.89
CA GLY A 68 0.99 32.74 0.12
C GLY A 68 2.29 33.25 -0.50
N THR A 69 2.21 34.30 -1.32
CA THR A 69 3.39 35.10 -1.69
C THR A 69 3.95 35.72 -0.41
N PHE A 70 5.16 35.32 -0.04
CA PHE A 70 5.96 36.01 0.97
C PHE A 70 6.42 37.36 0.38
N PHE A 71 5.56 38.38 0.42
CA PHE A 71 6.00 39.76 0.23
C PHE A 71 6.71 40.19 1.51
N GLY A 72 8.04 40.14 1.46
CA GLY A 72 8.90 40.65 2.50
C GLY A 72 8.57 42.12 2.78
N ALA A 73 8.33 42.43 4.05
CA ALA A 73 8.15 43.77 4.53
C ALA A 73 9.45 44.57 4.38
N ASP A 74 9.48 45.59 3.54
CA ASP A 74 10.41 46.71 3.71
C ASP A 74 9.70 47.79 4.54
N ARG A 75 10.26 48.07 5.72
CA ARG A 75 9.82 49.19 6.58
C ARG A 75 10.64 50.41 6.16
N GLY A 76 10.08 51.24 5.28
CA GLY A 76 10.58 52.60 5.07
C GLY A 76 10.10 53.52 6.19
N THR A 77 10.93 53.74 7.21
CA THR A 77 10.73 54.81 8.21
C THR A 77 11.33 56.12 7.68
N PRO A 78 10.56 57.21 7.51
CA PRO A 78 11.12 58.53 7.21
C PRO A 78 11.61 59.22 8.49
N LYS A 79 12.67 60.01 8.38
CA LYS A 79 13.09 61.01 9.38
C LYS A 79 13.47 62.30 8.67
#